data_AF-A0A976M715-F1
#
_entry.id   AF-A0A976M715-F1
#
_cell.length_a   1.000
_cell.length_b   1.000
_cell.length_c   1.000
_cell.angle_alpha   90.00
_cell.angle_beta   90.00
_cell.angle_gamma   90.00
#
_symmetry.space_group_name_H-M   'P 1'
#
loop_
_entity.id
_entity.type
_entity.pdbx_description
1 polymer ?
#
loop_
_entity_poly.entity_id
_entity_poly.type
_entity_poly.pdbx_seq_one_letter_code
_entity_poly.pdbx_strand_id
1 'polypeptide(L)'
;MESLKSGSSHPLEVKKGTLVRTLKDYEIYKIEVSEAQSRLESLRDTEDRHEFRRAKEMLEEASAVLEFTRKRLAGYATDLDVYIRESIIPLLGTPNVPPMCKAYVKEAREHLDRLVTSHPEVEFKFAAEAS
;
A
#
# COMPACT_ATOMS: atom_id res chain seq x y z
N MET A 1 -34.25 -23.71 -4.24
CA MET A 1 -33.49 -23.09 -3.13
C MET A 1 -32.02 -23.25 -3.48
N GLU A 2 -31.49 -22.33 -4.29
CA GLU A 2 -30.10 -22.42 -4.74
C GLU A 2 -29.19 -21.86 -3.65
N SER A 3 -28.28 -22.71 -3.19
CA SER A 3 -27.22 -22.40 -2.26
C SER A 3 -26.31 -21.32 -2.87
N LEU A 4 -26.39 -20.11 -2.33
CA LEU A 4 -25.46 -19.02 -2.59
C LEU A 4 -24.06 -19.47 -2.15
N LYS A 5 -23.29 -20.05 -3.08
CA LYS A 5 -21.85 -20.23 -2.91
C LYS A 5 -21.24 -18.86 -2.64
N SER A 6 -20.76 -18.66 -1.41
CA SER A 6 -20.06 -17.47 -0.93
C SER A 6 -18.69 -17.35 -1.61
N GLY A 7 -18.68 -16.96 -2.88
CA GLY A 7 -17.48 -16.90 -3.73
C GLY A 7 -17.07 -15.50 -4.17
N SER A 8 -17.71 -14.44 -3.69
CA SER A 8 -17.26 -13.06 -3.96
C SER A 8 -17.00 -12.33 -2.65
N SER A 9 -15.72 -12.19 -2.30
CA SER A 9 -15.31 -11.24 -1.26
C SER A 9 -15.81 -9.86 -1.65
N HIS A 10 -16.41 -9.14 -0.70
CA HIS A 10 -16.97 -7.81 -0.94
C HIS A 10 -15.86 -6.90 -1.53
N PRO A 11 -16.12 -6.05 -2.56
CA PRO A 11 -15.04 -5.30 -3.22
C PRO A 11 -14.20 -4.44 -2.28
N LEU A 12 -14.81 -3.94 -1.18
CA LEU A 12 -14.10 -3.24 -0.11
C LEU A 12 -13.01 -4.10 0.56
N GLU A 13 -13.32 -5.38 0.81
CA GLU A 13 -12.37 -6.34 1.39
C GLU A 13 -11.23 -6.64 0.41
N VAL A 14 -11.53 -6.75 -0.88
CA VAL A 14 -10.53 -6.95 -1.94
C VAL A 14 -9.58 -5.75 -2.04
N LYS A 15 -10.11 -4.53 -2.08
CA LYS A 15 -9.31 -3.29 -2.13
C LYS A 15 -8.47 -3.12 -0.87
N LYS A 16 -9.06 -3.31 0.32
CA LYS A 16 -8.34 -3.34 1.61
C LYS A 16 -7.20 -4.36 1.59
N GLY A 17 -7.49 -5.60 1.19
CA GLY A 17 -6.49 -6.66 1.13
C GLY A 17 -5.35 -6.36 0.16
N THR A 18 -5.65 -5.68 -0.95
CA THR A 18 -4.63 -5.24 -1.92
C THR A 18 -3.72 -4.19 -1.32
N LEU A 19 -4.28 -3.16 -0.66
CA LEU A 19 -3.51 -2.16 0.07
C LEU A 19 -2.57 -2.80 1.11
N VAL A 20 -3.10 -3.69 1.95
CA VAL A 20 -2.34 -4.34 3.02
C VAL A 20 -1.20 -5.21 2.49
N ARG A 21 -1.42 -5.96 1.40
CA ARG A 21 -0.35 -6.77 0.79
C ARG A 21 0.73 -5.87 0.19
N THR A 22 0.35 -4.86 -0.58
CA THR A 22 1.32 -3.94 -1.19
C THR A 22 2.09 -3.12 -0.15
N LEU A 23 1.48 -2.80 1.00
CA LEU A 23 2.19 -2.19 2.12
C LEU A 23 3.30 -3.11 2.66
N LYS A 24 3.03 -4.41 2.81
CA LYS A 24 4.05 -5.37 3.23
C LYS A 24 5.19 -5.47 2.22
N ASP A 25 4.86 -5.53 0.93
CA ASP A 25 5.87 -5.54 -0.14
C ASP A 25 6.74 -4.28 -0.07
N TYR A 26 6.11 -3.11 0.12
CA TYR A 26 6.82 -1.84 0.29
C TYR A 26 7.77 -1.84 1.49
N GLU A 27 7.34 -2.36 2.64
CA GLU A 27 8.17 -2.46 3.85
C GLU A 27 9.37 -3.41 3.65
N ILE A 28 9.18 -4.52 2.93
CA ILE A 28 10.27 -5.43 2.54
C ILE A 28 11.28 -4.69 1.66
N TYR A 29 10.82 -4.01 0.62
CA TYR A 29 11.72 -3.28 -0.28
C TYR A 29 12.46 -2.11 0.39
N LYS A 30 11.89 -1.50 1.44
CA LYS A 30 12.62 -0.51 2.27
C LYS A 30 13.82 -1.15 2.96
N ILE A 31 13.65 -2.36 3.49
CA ILE A 31 14.74 -3.12 4.12
C ILE A 31 15.80 -3.46 3.07
N GLU A 32 15.40 -3.98 1.91
CA GLU A 32 16.34 -4.33 0.83
C GLU A 32 17.17 -3.12 0.35
N VAL A 33 16.55 -1.95 0.19
CA VAL A 33 17.28 -0.72 -0.14
C VAL A 33 18.26 -0.34 0.96
N SER A 34 17.86 -0.44 2.23
CA SER A 34 18.74 -0.14 3.37
C SER A 34 19.94 -1.09 3.43
N GLU A 35 19.75 -2.37 3.14
CA GLU A 35 20.82 -3.37 3.09
C GLU A 35 21.77 -3.14 1.90
N ALA A 36 21.22 -2.84 0.71
CA ALA A 36 22.01 -2.50 -0.47
C ALA A 36 22.84 -1.23 -0.26
N GLN A 37 22.26 -0.21 0.40
CA GLN A 37 22.97 1.01 0.75
C GLN A 37 24.10 0.73 1.75
N SER A 38 23.83 -0.06 2.80
CA SER A 38 24.85 -0.45 3.79
C SER A 38 26.01 -1.21 3.14
N ARG A 39 25.72 -2.08 2.16
CA ARG A 39 26.74 -2.81 1.39
C ARG A 39 27.57 -1.88 0.51
N LEU A 40 26.95 -0.91 -0.16
CA LEU A 40 27.68 0.06 -0.97
C LEU A 40 28.61 0.92 -0.10
N GLU A 41 28.13 1.34 1.06
CA GLU A 41 28.91 2.13 2.02
C GLU A 41 30.11 1.36 2.57
N SER A 42 29.96 0.07 2.88
CA SER A 42 31.08 -0.77 3.36
C SER A 42 32.17 -1.00 2.32
N LEU A 43 31.85 -0.88 1.04
CA LEU A 43 32.78 -1.01 -0.08
C LEU A 43 33.41 0.32 -0.52
N ARG A 44 32.91 1.47 -0.02
CA ARG A 44 33.30 2.82 -0.49
C ARG A 44 34.79 3.09 -0.38
N ASP A 45 35.39 2.67 0.72
CA ASP A 45 36.79 2.96 1.04
C ASP A 45 37.71 1.76 0.68
N THR A 46 37.19 0.80 -0.10
CA THR A 46 37.94 -0.36 -0.59
C THR A 46 38.54 -0.10 -1.98
N GLU A 47 39.64 -0.78 -2.31
CA GLU A 47 40.22 -0.72 -3.67
C GLU A 47 39.47 -1.59 -4.69
N ASP A 48 38.46 -2.36 -4.25
CA ASP A 48 37.67 -3.24 -5.12
C ASP A 48 36.58 -2.47 -5.88
N ARG A 49 37.02 -1.80 -6.95
CA ARG A 49 36.12 -1.04 -7.84
C ARG A 49 35.06 -1.90 -8.53
N HIS A 50 35.34 -3.19 -8.72
CA HIS A 50 34.40 -4.09 -9.39
C HIS A 50 33.23 -4.42 -8.46
N GLU A 51 33.51 -4.80 -7.21
CA GLU A 51 32.50 -5.00 -6.17
C GLU A 51 31.71 -3.72 -5.89
N PHE A 52 32.39 -2.58 -5.78
CA PHE A 52 31.72 -1.30 -5.57
C PHE A 52 30.71 -0.98 -6.69
N ARG A 53 31.09 -1.19 -7.96
CA ARG A 53 30.18 -0.98 -9.10
C ARG A 53 28.98 -1.91 -9.03
N ARG A 54 29.18 -3.20 -8.71
CA ARG A 54 28.07 -4.16 -8.55
C ARG A 54 27.13 -3.78 -7.42
N ALA A 55 27.67 -3.38 -6.26
CA ALA A 55 26.85 -2.93 -5.14
C ALA A 55 26.04 -1.67 -5.49
N LYS A 56 26.60 -0.78 -6.32
CA LYS A 56 25.90 0.40 -6.81
C LYS A 56 24.73 0.02 -7.73
N GLU A 57 24.96 -0.88 -8.69
CA GLU A 57 23.92 -1.40 -9.59
C GLU A 57 22.78 -2.06 -8.79
N MET A 58 23.10 -2.86 -7.76
CA MET A 58 22.11 -3.46 -6.87
C MET A 58 21.27 -2.41 -6.11
N LEU A 59 21.90 -1.34 -5.62
CA LEU A 59 21.18 -0.25 -4.95
C LEU A 59 20.24 0.48 -5.92
N GLU A 60 20.67 0.73 -7.15
CA GLU A 60 19.85 1.36 -8.19
C GLU A 60 18.62 0.51 -8.52
N GLU A 61 18.79 -0.81 -8.68
CA GLU A 61 17.69 -1.75 -8.93
C GLU A 61 16.71 -1.82 -7.76
N ALA A 62 17.19 -1.99 -6.52
CA ALA A 62 16.35 -2.04 -5.33
C ALA A 62 15.56 -0.73 -5.14
N SER A 63 16.22 0.41 -5.38
CA SER A 63 15.60 1.73 -5.28
C SER A 63 14.49 1.92 -6.32
N ALA A 64 14.69 1.42 -7.55
CA ALA A 64 13.68 1.48 -8.60
C ALA A 64 12.43 0.64 -8.26
N VAL A 65 12.62 -0.55 -7.69
CA VAL A 65 11.52 -1.41 -7.23
C VAL A 65 10.76 -0.78 -6.07
N LEU A 66 11.47 -0.20 -5.10
CA LEU A 66 10.86 0.51 -3.99
C LEU A 66 9.99 1.67 -4.48
N GLU A 67 10.51 2.48 -5.40
CA GLU A 67 9.79 3.63 -5.97
C GLU A 67 8.55 3.20 -6.76
N PHE A 68 8.66 2.15 -7.56
CA PHE A 68 7.53 1.59 -8.28
C PHE A 68 6.44 1.10 -7.31
N THR A 69 6.84 0.41 -6.25
CA THR A 69 5.92 -0.12 -5.24
C THR A 69 5.26 1.02 -4.44
N ARG A 70 6.00 2.08 -4.11
CA ARG A 70 5.48 3.30 -3.48
C ARG A 70 4.34 3.92 -4.28
N LYS A 71 4.52 4.08 -5.59
CA LYS A 71 3.49 4.63 -6.49
C LYS A 71 2.26 3.74 -6.56
N ARG A 72 2.43 2.42 -6.63
CA ARG A 72 1.31 1.46 -6.61
C ARG A 72 0.55 1.53 -5.29
N LEU A 73 1.26 1.64 -4.17
CA LEU A 73 0.66 1.76 -2.84
C LEU A 73 -0.19 3.02 -2.72
N ALA A 74 0.32 4.17 -3.17
CA ALA A 74 -0.44 5.42 -3.22
C ALA A 74 -1.69 5.31 -4.12
N GLY A 75 -1.57 4.63 -5.27
CA GLY A 75 -2.69 4.35 -6.16
C GLY A 75 -3.77 3.49 -5.51
N TYR A 76 -3.40 2.41 -4.81
CA TYR A 76 -4.35 1.55 -4.11
C TYR A 76 -4.99 2.24 -2.89
N ALA A 77 -4.25 3.11 -2.20
CA ALA A 77 -4.81 3.93 -1.12
C ALA A 77 -5.88 4.89 -1.67
N THR A 78 -5.60 5.54 -2.81
CA THR A 78 -6.55 6.41 -3.51
C THR A 78 -7.80 5.66 -3.95
N ASP A 79 -7.61 4.51 -4.61
CA ASP A 79 -8.73 3.68 -5.07
C ASP A 79 -9.61 3.18 -3.91
N LEU A 80 -9.00 2.83 -2.76
CA LEU A 80 -9.75 2.41 -1.57
C LEU A 80 -10.55 3.58 -0.97
N ASP A 81 -9.93 4.75 -0.82
CA ASP A 81 -10.60 5.94 -0.27
C ASP A 81 -11.78 6.40 -1.12
N VAL A 82 -11.56 6.53 -2.44
CA VAL A 82 -12.61 6.86 -3.41
C VAL A 82 -13.75 5.85 -3.34
N TYR A 83 -13.43 4.55 -3.29
CA TYR A 83 -14.47 3.52 -3.20
C TYR A 83 -15.28 3.60 -1.91
N ILE A 84 -14.62 3.81 -0.76
CA ILE A 84 -15.31 4.02 0.51
C ILE A 84 -16.26 5.21 0.40
N ARG A 85 -15.76 6.33 -0.12
CA ARG A 85 -16.49 7.59 -0.12
C ARG A 85 -17.64 7.64 -1.12
N GLU A 86 -17.41 7.20 -2.35
CA GLU A 86 -18.38 7.33 -3.44
C GLU A 86 -19.33 6.14 -3.51
N SER A 87 -18.86 4.94 -3.14
CA SER A 87 -19.67 3.72 -3.27
C SER A 87 -20.24 3.23 -1.94
N ILE A 88 -19.50 3.33 -0.83
CA ILE A 88 -19.93 2.70 0.43
C ILE A 88 -20.66 3.67 1.37
N ILE A 89 -20.12 4.86 1.61
CA ILE A 89 -20.74 5.85 2.50
C ILE A 89 -22.19 6.18 2.11
N PRO A 90 -22.53 6.41 0.82
CA PRO A 90 -23.91 6.70 0.43
C PRO A 90 -24.85 5.54 0.73
N LEU A 91 -24.34 4.30 0.65
CA LEU A 91 -25.11 3.12 1.00
C LEU A 91 -25.40 3.08 2.50
N LEU A 92 -24.46 3.49 3.36
CA LEU A 92 -24.61 3.42 4.83
C LEU A 92 -25.86 4.14 5.38
N GLY A 93 -26.40 5.11 4.64
CA GLY A 93 -27.64 5.83 4.97
C GLY A 93 -28.94 5.13 4.56
N THR A 94 -28.85 3.99 3.87
CA THR A 94 -30.02 3.24 3.39
C THR A 94 -30.49 2.20 4.41
N PRO A 95 -31.79 1.87 4.45
CA PRO A 95 -32.35 0.96 5.46
C PRO A 95 -31.89 -0.50 5.37
N ASN A 96 -31.26 -0.93 4.26
CA ASN A 96 -30.88 -2.33 4.00
C ASN A 96 -29.36 -2.56 3.94
N VAL A 97 -28.57 -1.78 4.66
CA VAL A 97 -27.10 -1.93 4.68
C VAL A 97 -26.71 -3.19 5.43
N PRO A 98 -25.93 -4.10 4.83
CA PRO A 98 -25.35 -5.21 5.55
C PRO A 98 -24.51 -4.70 6.74
N PRO A 99 -24.72 -5.20 7.98
CA PRO A 99 -23.99 -4.74 9.16
C PRO A 99 -22.45 -4.78 8.98
N MET A 100 -21.96 -5.73 8.19
CA MET A 100 -20.53 -5.88 7.88
C MET A 100 -19.93 -4.68 7.12
N CYS A 101 -20.73 -3.93 6.35
CA CYS A 101 -20.23 -2.77 5.61
C CYS A 101 -19.64 -1.70 6.53
N LYS A 102 -20.26 -1.45 7.70
CA LYS A 102 -19.75 -0.48 8.69
C LYS A 102 -18.41 -0.93 9.27
N ALA A 103 -18.29 -2.22 9.61
CA ALA A 103 -17.06 -2.80 10.14
C ALA A 103 -15.92 -2.71 9.10
N TYR A 104 -16.19 -3.09 7.86
CA TYR A 104 -15.19 -3.04 6.78
C TYR A 104 -14.75 -1.61 6.45
N VAL A 105 -15.64 -0.63 6.50
CA VAL A 105 -15.26 0.79 6.31
C VAL A 105 -14.34 1.25 7.42
N LYS A 106 -14.65 0.91 8.67
CA LYS A 106 -13.81 1.26 9.81
C LYS A 106 -12.41 0.67 9.65
N GLU A 107 -12.31 -0.64 9.38
CA GLU A 107 -11.02 -1.30 9.18
C GLU A 107 -10.23 -0.71 7.99
N ALA A 108 -10.91 -0.43 6.89
CA ALA A 108 -10.26 0.15 5.72
C ALA A 108 -9.72 1.56 6.00
N ARG A 109 -10.45 2.39 6.76
CA ARG A 109 -9.99 3.71 7.21
C ARG A 109 -8.80 3.60 8.16
N GLU A 110 -8.83 2.69 9.13
CA GLU A 110 -7.69 2.46 10.04
C GLU A 110 -6.41 2.10 9.27
N HIS A 111 -6.51 1.33 8.17
CA HIS A 111 -5.37 1.03 7.32
C HIS A 111 -4.86 2.25 6.53
N LEU A 112 -5.75 3.12 6.04
CA LEU A 112 -5.37 4.36 5.37
C LEU A 112 -4.71 5.34 6.36
N ASP A 113 -5.28 5.50 7.56
CA ASP A 113 -4.72 6.35 8.61
C ASP A 113 -3.34 5.88 9.04
N ARG A 114 -3.17 4.55 9.20
CA ARG A 114 -1.87 3.95 9.51
C ARG A 114 -0.85 4.21 8.38
N LEU A 115 -1.26 4.09 7.12
CA LEU A 115 -0.37 4.37 5.99
C LEU A 115 0.16 5.81 6.06
N VAL A 116 -0.74 6.80 6.23
CA VAL A 116 -0.37 8.22 6.31
C VAL A 116 0.53 8.51 7.51
N THR A 117 0.28 7.86 8.65
CA THR A 117 1.03 8.09 9.89
C THR A 117 2.41 7.43 9.87
N SER A 118 2.49 6.18 9.39
CA SER A 118 3.72 5.38 9.45
C SER A 118 4.62 5.56 8.24
N HIS A 119 4.07 5.94 7.08
CA HIS A 119 4.81 6.08 5.82
C HIS A 119 4.41 7.39 5.10
N PRO A 120 4.70 8.57 5.68
CA PRO A 120 4.33 9.87 5.11
C PRO A 120 4.95 10.16 3.73
N GLU A 121 5.99 9.43 3.35
CA GLU A 121 6.62 9.48 2.02
C GLU A 121 5.77 8.84 0.90
N VAL A 122 4.72 8.09 1.27
CA VAL A 122 3.71 7.59 0.33
C VAL A 122 2.71 8.72 0.13
N GLU A 123 2.87 9.48 -0.95
CA GLU A 123 2.04 10.65 -1.27
C GLU A 123 0.60 10.25 -1.61
N PHE A 124 -0.21 10.04 -0.58
CA PHE A 124 -1.64 9.81 -0.65
C PHE A 124 -2.34 10.86 0.22
N LYS A 125 -3.34 11.52 -0.37
CA LYS A 125 -4.24 12.43 0.35
C LYS A 125 -5.66 11.91 0.21
N PHE A 126 -6.40 11.91 1.31
CA PHE A 126 -7.83 11.69 1.27
C PHE A 126 -8.47 12.65 0.27
N ALA A 127 -9.37 12.15 -0.56
CA ALA A 127 -10.14 12.99 -1.47
C ALA A 127 -10.89 14.02 -0.62
N ALA A 128 -10.65 15.32 -0.86
CA ALA A 128 -11.27 16.40 -0.10
C ALA A 128 -12.80 16.28 -0.13
N GLU A 129 -13.44 16.36 1.03
CA GLU A 129 -14.91 16.40 1.13
C GLU A 129 -15.43 17.45 0.15
N ALA A 130 -16.27 17.02 -0.78
CA ALA A 130 -16.95 17.91 -1.70
C ALA A 130 -17.91 18.70 -0.83
N SER A 131 -17.52 19.96 -0.57
CA SER A 131 -18.34 20.95 0.12
C SER A 131 -19.62 21.22 -0.65
#